data_AF-A0A517MJ90-F1
#
_entry.id   AF-A0A517MJ90-F1
#
_cell.length_a   1.000
_cell.length_b   1.000
_cell.length_c   1.000
_cell.angle_alpha   90.00
_cell.angle_beta   90.00
_cell.angle_gamma   90.00
#
_symmetry.space_group_name_H-M   'P 1'
#
loop_
_entity.id
_entity.type
_entity.pdbx_description
1 polymer ?
#
loop_
_entity_poly.entity_id
_entity_poly.type
_entity_poly.pdbx_seq_one_letter_code
_entity_poly.pdbx_strand_id
1 'polypeptide(L)'
;MPREEAVVQARLVSSQPDRGAARSWPRRSFTAVAGATVGLFRFGSLSVLLALLAAIPALQWITFGYMLEVSGRLSRGEKLRDSFPWSDVATRIGFALAAIFLVSLPVHLLTHWSQVARLIDPESNASLPLRWLGGFAVGAAGIYLSWAWMRGGRLRDYLWPAPIRFLKTYWRPSTWLAARDDLWSLLVSLEVPRLFWLGVRGAVGTLVWIIVPAILLIVANREGKGGSAGVLGALAFVAMGIVLMYVPLLQSRFAEKNRLTEMFNVAAVRRSYRRAPWAHTFAALLLFGLAIPLYLLKIETLPREATWLPCLMFVALMLPARTVLGLATRRSNHRPEPQGWWAGIQRWMARGLMPAIVGIYMLFVFLSQYLDVHGLQTWFHQHAILVPVPFTGT
;
A
#
# COMPACT_ATOMS: atom_id res chain seq x y z
N MET A 1 -53.83 -29.97 25.01
CA MET A 1 -53.14 -28.69 24.78
C MET A 1 -51.92 -28.37 25.68
N PRO A 2 -51.37 -29.22 26.59
CA PRO A 2 -50.19 -28.85 27.39
C PRO A 2 -48.83 -29.23 26.78
N ARG A 3 -48.80 -29.97 25.65
CA ARG A 3 -47.54 -30.43 25.02
C ARG A 3 -46.91 -29.41 24.07
N GLU A 4 -47.70 -28.52 23.46
CA GLU A 4 -47.14 -27.53 22.52
C GLU A 4 -46.45 -26.37 23.24
N GLU A 5 -46.98 -25.92 24.38
CA GLU A 5 -46.32 -24.87 25.19
C GLU A 5 -44.97 -25.33 25.74
N ALA A 6 -44.83 -26.60 26.11
CA ALA A 6 -43.57 -27.18 26.56
C ALA A 6 -42.50 -27.21 25.44
N VAL A 7 -42.91 -27.47 24.20
CA VAL A 7 -42.00 -27.48 23.04
C VAL A 7 -41.61 -26.07 22.62
N VAL A 8 -42.51 -25.09 22.77
CA VAL A 8 -42.22 -23.68 22.50
C VAL A 8 -41.30 -23.08 23.59
N GLN A 9 -41.51 -23.40 24.87
CA GLN A 9 -40.59 -23.01 25.94
C GLN A 9 -39.21 -23.67 25.78
N ALA A 10 -39.15 -24.95 25.38
CA ALA A 10 -37.87 -25.62 25.13
C ALA A 10 -37.09 -24.97 23.96
N ARG A 11 -37.77 -24.50 22.91
CA ARG A 11 -37.12 -23.76 21.81
C ARG A 11 -36.64 -22.38 22.24
N LEU A 12 -37.40 -21.66 23.08
CA LEU A 12 -37.02 -20.32 23.55
C LEU A 12 -35.81 -20.33 24.50
N VAL A 13 -35.58 -21.42 25.24
CA VAL A 13 -34.37 -21.59 26.07
C VAL A 13 -33.13 -21.90 25.22
N SER A 14 -33.30 -22.53 24.05
CA SER A 14 -32.19 -22.85 23.13
C SER A 14 -31.70 -21.67 22.27
N SER A 15 -32.41 -20.55 22.26
CA SER A 15 -32.06 -19.33 21.51
C SER A 15 -31.48 -18.23 22.40
N GLN A 16 -30.77 -18.57 23.48
CA GLN A 16 -29.82 -17.62 24.05
C GLN A 16 -28.60 -17.54 23.13
N PRO A 17 -28.19 -16.34 22.69
CA PRO A 17 -26.93 -16.20 21.98
C PRO A 17 -25.84 -16.69 22.92
N ASP A 18 -24.97 -17.59 22.43
CA ASP A 18 -23.71 -17.94 23.08
C ASP A 18 -23.04 -16.66 23.56
N ARG A 19 -23.22 -16.33 24.84
CA ARG A 19 -22.48 -15.28 25.53
C ARG A 19 -21.07 -15.84 25.58
N GLY A 20 -20.29 -15.46 24.56
CA GLY A 20 -18.99 -16.02 24.26
C GLY A 20 -18.23 -16.31 25.54
N ALA A 21 -17.98 -17.61 25.76
CA ALA A 21 -17.22 -18.12 26.88
C ALA A 21 -16.14 -17.12 27.23
N ALA A 22 -16.17 -16.61 28.47
CA ALA A 22 -15.29 -15.56 28.96
C ALA A 22 -13.83 -16.01 28.82
N ARG A 23 -13.26 -15.80 27.62
CA ARG A 23 -11.87 -16.10 27.32
C ARG A 23 -11.05 -15.30 28.31
N SER A 24 -10.26 -16.00 29.12
CA SER A 24 -9.39 -15.42 30.14
C SER A 24 -8.62 -14.23 29.57
N TRP A 25 -8.56 -13.14 30.34
CA TRP A 25 -7.83 -11.90 30.02
C TRP A 25 -6.43 -12.13 29.40
N PRO A 26 -5.58 -13.05 29.91
CA PRO A 26 -4.27 -13.30 29.28
C PRO A 26 -4.37 -13.89 27.86
N ARG A 27 -5.36 -14.76 27.59
CA ARG A 27 -5.56 -15.31 26.24
C ARG A 27 -6.07 -14.23 25.27
N ARG A 28 -6.87 -13.27 25.72
CA ARG A 28 -7.31 -12.13 24.90
C ARG A 28 -6.12 -11.26 24.51
N SER A 29 -5.27 -10.89 25.48
CA SER A 29 -4.06 -10.10 25.22
C SER A 29 -3.11 -10.82 24.27
N PHE A 30 -2.86 -12.11 24.47
CA PHE A 30 -2.02 -12.89 23.56
C PHE A 30 -2.60 -12.95 22.14
N THR A 31 -3.90 -13.17 21.99
CA THR A 31 -4.53 -13.15 20.65
C THR A 31 -4.52 -11.78 20.00
N ALA A 32 -4.60 -10.69 20.79
CA ALA A 32 -4.53 -9.33 20.28
C ALA A 32 -3.12 -9.00 19.79
N VAL A 33 -2.09 -9.34 20.58
CA VAL A 33 -0.67 -9.16 20.19
C VAL A 33 -0.35 -9.99 18.96
N ALA A 34 -0.69 -11.28 18.96
CA ALA A 34 -0.48 -12.14 17.80
C ALA A 34 -1.22 -11.61 16.55
N GLY A 35 -2.45 -11.12 16.72
CA GLY A 35 -3.22 -10.47 15.65
C GLY A 35 -2.56 -9.21 15.13
N ALA A 36 -1.99 -8.38 16.01
CA ALA A 36 -1.27 -7.16 15.65
C ALA A 36 0.04 -7.46 14.91
N THR A 37 0.84 -8.43 15.39
CA THR A 37 2.07 -8.86 14.72
C THR A 37 1.79 -9.40 13.32
N VAL A 38 0.78 -10.27 13.19
CA VAL A 38 0.35 -10.75 11.87
C VAL A 38 -0.14 -9.58 11.01
N GLY A 39 -0.95 -8.68 11.55
CA GLY A 39 -1.42 -7.49 10.83
C GLY A 39 -0.28 -6.61 10.30
N LEU A 40 0.75 -6.36 11.12
CA LEU A 40 1.93 -5.60 10.73
C LEU A 40 2.75 -6.32 9.67
N PHE A 41 2.93 -7.63 9.80
CA PHE A 41 3.60 -8.44 8.78
C PHE A 41 2.84 -8.44 7.45
N ARG A 42 1.50 -8.55 7.49
CA ARG A 42 0.65 -8.46 6.29
C ARG A 42 0.82 -7.11 5.59
N PHE A 43 0.77 -6.03 6.35
CA PHE A 43 0.96 -4.67 5.82
C PHE A 43 2.37 -4.44 5.28
N GLY A 44 3.40 -4.88 6.02
CA GLY A 44 4.79 -4.77 5.59
C GLY A 44 5.06 -5.57 4.32
N SER A 45 4.59 -6.81 4.25
CA SER A 45 4.74 -7.65 3.06
C SER A 45 3.99 -7.10 1.84
N LEU A 46 2.77 -6.56 2.05
CA LEU A 46 2.04 -5.85 1.00
C LEU A 46 2.81 -4.62 0.53
N SER A 47 3.41 -3.87 1.46
CA SER A 47 4.18 -2.68 1.15
C SER A 47 5.40 -3.01 0.29
N VAL A 48 6.13 -4.07 0.64
CA VAL A 48 7.26 -4.57 -0.15
C VAL A 48 6.82 -5.02 -1.54
N LEU A 49 5.74 -5.81 -1.64
CA LEU A 49 5.22 -6.27 -2.95
C LEU A 49 4.87 -5.08 -3.87
N LEU A 50 4.13 -4.10 -3.34
CA LEU A 50 3.77 -2.90 -4.08
C LEU A 50 4.97 -2.01 -4.41
N ALA A 51 5.98 -1.97 -3.53
CA ALA A 51 7.21 -1.21 -3.74
C ALA A 51 8.04 -1.79 -4.89
N LEU A 52 8.13 -3.13 -4.97
CA LEU A 52 8.78 -3.82 -6.08
C LEU A 52 8.07 -3.52 -7.41
N LEU A 53 6.73 -3.53 -7.42
CA LEU A 53 5.96 -3.13 -8.59
C LEU A 53 6.13 -1.64 -8.94
N ALA A 54 6.24 -0.78 -7.94
CA ALA A 54 6.48 0.65 -8.14
C ALA A 54 7.87 0.97 -8.70
N ALA A 55 8.88 0.17 -8.36
CA ALA A 55 10.25 0.35 -8.86
C ALA A 55 10.38 0.05 -10.36
N ILE A 56 9.47 -0.74 -10.94
CA ILE A 56 9.50 -1.09 -12.36
C ILE A 56 8.64 -0.08 -13.14
N PRO A 57 9.22 0.63 -14.15
CA PRO A 57 8.46 1.51 -15.02
C PRO A 57 7.23 0.81 -15.62
N ALA A 58 6.14 1.54 -15.79
CA ALA A 58 4.81 1.04 -16.17
C ALA A 58 4.10 0.15 -15.12
N LEU A 59 4.77 -0.76 -14.41
CA LEU A 59 4.14 -1.51 -13.32
C LEU A 59 3.76 -0.62 -12.13
N GLN A 60 4.42 0.53 -12.00
CA GLN A 60 4.07 1.59 -11.06
C GLN A 60 2.58 2.02 -11.12
N TRP A 61 1.96 1.95 -12.30
CA TRP A 61 0.54 2.27 -12.47
C TRP A 61 -0.37 1.27 -11.75
N ILE A 62 0.07 0.02 -11.60
CA ILE A 62 -0.66 -1.01 -10.85
C ILE A 62 -0.66 -0.65 -9.36
N THR A 63 0.48 -0.26 -8.80
CA THR A 63 0.59 0.18 -7.41
C THR A 63 -0.32 1.37 -7.13
N PHE A 64 -0.35 2.33 -8.06
CA PHE A 64 -1.24 3.47 -7.97
C PHE A 64 -2.72 3.10 -8.06
N GLY A 65 -3.06 2.26 -9.04
CA GLY A 65 -4.40 1.70 -9.20
C GLY A 65 -4.85 0.92 -7.99
N TYR A 66 -3.95 0.18 -7.35
CA TYR A 66 -4.21 -0.53 -6.09
C TYR A 66 -4.58 0.45 -4.97
N MET A 67 -3.78 1.50 -4.76
CA MET A 67 -4.09 2.53 -3.75
C MET A 67 -5.43 3.22 -4.00
N LEU A 68 -5.75 3.49 -5.27
CA LEU A 68 -7.07 4.03 -5.66
C LEU A 68 -8.18 3.02 -5.36
N GLU A 69 -8.03 1.77 -5.78
CA GLU A 69 -9.02 0.71 -5.53
C GLU A 69 -9.29 0.52 -4.03
N VAL A 70 -8.26 0.51 -3.18
CA VAL A 70 -8.42 0.45 -1.72
C VAL A 70 -9.27 1.62 -1.21
N SER A 71 -9.00 2.85 -1.67
CA SER A 71 -9.80 4.02 -1.34
C SER A 71 -11.25 3.90 -1.86
N GLY A 72 -11.43 3.38 -3.07
CA GLY A 72 -12.72 3.17 -3.70
C GLY A 72 -13.59 2.13 -2.99
N ARG A 73 -13.02 0.99 -2.61
CA ARG A 73 -13.66 -0.07 -1.81
C ARG A 73 -14.13 0.44 -0.46
N LEU A 74 -13.27 1.18 0.24
CA LEU A 74 -13.62 1.83 1.50
C LEU A 74 -14.74 2.85 1.31
N SER A 75 -14.69 3.65 0.25
CA SER A 75 -15.71 4.66 -0.08
C SER A 75 -17.08 4.03 -0.37
N ARG A 76 -17.11 2.83 -0.99
CA ARG A 76 -18.32 2.03 -1.25
C ARG A 76 -18.91 1.39 0.00
N GLY A 77 -18.17 1.33 1.11
CA GLY A 77 -18.65 0.82 2.39
C GLY A 77 -18.08 -0.54 2.80
N GLU A 78 -17.09 -1.08 2.09
CA GLU A 78 -16.43 -2.34 2.45
C GLU A 78 -15.71 -2.22 3.81
N LYS A 79 -15.50 -3.36 4.49
CA LYS A 79 -14.75 -3.38 5.76
C LYS A 79 -13.27 -3.12 5.49
N LEU A 80 -12.56 -2.53 6.46
CA LEU A 80 -11.13 -2.24 6.31
C LEU A 80 -10.31 -3.47 5.94
N ARG A 81 -10.64 -4.63 6.53
CA ARG A 81 -9.97 -5.90 6.25
C ARG A 81 -10.19 -6.38 4.81
N ASP A 82 -11.39 -6.18 4.27
CA ASP A 82 -11.79 -6.70 2.94
C ASP A 82 -11.38 -5.72 1.82
N SER A 83 -10.96 -4.51 2.18
CA SER A 83 -10.57 -3.45 1.25
C SER A 83 -9.14 -3.60 0.70
N PHE A 84 -8.36 -4.59 1.14
CA PHE A 84 -7.00 -4.88 0.66
C PHE A 84 -6.97 -6.21 -0.12
N PRO A 85 -7.22 -6.19 -1.45
CA PRO A 85 -7.43 -7.40 -2.25
C PRO A 85 -6.22 -8.33 -2.24
N TRP A 86 -5.01 -7.78 -2.21
CA TRP A 86 -3.76 -8.53 -2.33
C TRP A 86 -3.14 -8.87 -0.98
N SER A 87 -3.82 -8.58 0.13
CA SER A 87 -3.27 -8.80 1.48
C SER A 87 -2.89 -10.27 1.70
N ASP A 88 -3.72 -11.22 1.28
CA ASP A 88 -3.43 -12.65 1.43
C ASP A 88 -2.29 -13.11 0.52
N VAL A 89 -2.25 -12.64 -0.74
CA VAL A 89 -1.19 -12.98 -1.70
C VAL A 89 0.16 -12.45 -1.24
N ALA A 90 0.20 -11.17 -0.85
CA ALA A 90 1.39 -10.54 -0.31
C ALA A 90 1.91 -11.35 0.88
N THR A 91 1.05 -11.68 1.83
CA THR A 91 1.42 -12.46 3.02
C THR A 91 2.04 -13.81 2.68
N ARG A 92 1.51 -14.54 1.69
CA ARG A 92 2.08 -15.82 1.24
C ARG A 92 3.48 -15.61 0.65
N ILE A 93 3.65 -14.60 -0.22
CA ILE A 93 4.95 -14.23 -0.80
C ILE A 93 5.93 -13.82 0.31
N GLY A 94 5.48 -13.00 1.27
CA GLY A 94 6.29 -12.57 2.40
C GLY A 94 6.78 -13.72 3.26
N PHE A 95 5.92 -14.71 3.56
CA PHE A 95 6.34 -15.90 4.29
C PHE A 95 7.33 -16.75 3.49
N ALA A 96 7.15 -16.86 2.17
CA ALA A 96 8.12 -17.57 1.33
C ALA A 96 9.47 -16.88 1.29
N LEU A 97 9.51 -15.55 1.14
CA LEU A 97 10.75 -14.78 1.19
C LEU A 97 11.43 -14.89 2.56
N ALA A 98 10.66 -14.80 3.65
CA ALA A 98 11.19 -14.99 5.00
C ALA A 98 11.73 -16.42 5.20
N ALA A 99 11.05 -17.43 4.67
CA ALA A 99 11.50 -18.81 4.73
C ALA A 99 12.76 -19.05 3.87
N ILE A 100 12.82 -18.49 2.66
CA ILE A 100 14.01 -18.51 1.80
C ILE A 100 15.18 -17.89 2.57
N PHE A 101 14.99 -16.70 3.16
CA PHE A 101 16.02 -16.02 3.94
C PHE A 101 16.48 -16.86 5.14
N LEU A 102 15.56 -17.43 5.92
CA LEU A 102 15.89 -18.26 7.08
C LEU A 102 16.62 -19.55 6.68
N VAL A 103 16.18 -20.20 5.61
CA VAL A 103 16.80 -21.44 5.11
C VAL A 103 18.12 -21.15 4.40
N SER A 104 18.31 -19.96 3.83
CA SER A 104 19.56 -19.56 3.20
C SER A 104 20.66 -19.28 4.22
N LEU A 105 20.36 -18.87 5.45
CA LEU A 105 21.37 -18.60 6.49
C LEU A 105 22.35 -19.78 6.73
N PRO A 106 21.90 -21.02 7.02
CA PRO A 106 22.82 -22.14 7.22
C PRO A 106 23.59 -22.50 5.95
N VAL A 107 22.97 -22.35 4.77
CA VAL A 107 23.64 -22.57 3.47
C VAL A 107 24.76 -21.55 3.27
N HIS A 108 24.47 -20.26 3.47
CA HIS A 108 25.44 -19.18 3.38
C HIS A 108 26.59 -19.40 4.36
N LEU A 109 26.28 -19.82 5.59
CA LEU A 109 27.29 -20.14 6.59
C LEU A 109 28.22 -21.24 6.09
N LEU A 110 27.69 -22.40 5.65
CA LEU A 110 28.48 -23.50 5.09
C LEU A 110 29.35 -23.05 3.89
N THR A 111 28.80 -22.24 2.99
CA THR A 111 29.57 -21.72 1.85
C THR A 111 30.68 -20.78 2.31
N HIS A 112 30.43 -19.93 3.30
CA HIS A 112 31.42 -19.02 3.87
C HIS A 112 32.56 -19.79 4.55
N TRP A 113 32.26 -20.77 5.40
CA TRP A 113 33.28 -21.64 6.01
C TRP A 113 34.10 -22.39 4.96
N SER A 114 33.47 -22.85 3.87
CA SER A 114 34.19 -23.51 2.77
C SER A 114 35.15 -22.58 2.03
N GLN A 115 34.81 -21.29 1.91
CA GLN A 115 35.67 -20.28 1.29
C GLN A 115 36.83 -19.91 2.20
N VAL A 116 36.56 -19.72 3.50
CA VAL A 116 37.60 -19.43 4.51
C VAL A 116 38.60 -20.59 4.61
N ALA A 117 38.13 -21.84 4.65
CA ALA A 117 39.02 -23.00 4.70
C ALA A 117 39.97 -23.07 3.49
N ARG A 118 39.48 -22.69 2.31
CA ARG A 118 40.28 -22.65 1.08
C ARG A 118 41.32 -21.53 1.07
N LEU A 119 41.04 -20.40 1.74
CA LEU A 119 42.00 -19.30 1.86
C LEU A 119 43.13 -19.64 2.85
N ILE A 120 42.83 -20.39 3.91
CA ILE A 120 43.81 -20.74 4.96
C ILE A 120 44.74 -21.85 4.47
N ASP A 121 44.20 -22.92 3.88
CA ASP A 121 45.00 -24.04 3.38
C ASP A 121 44.45 -24.55 2.03
N PRO A 122 45.05 -24.08 0.90
CA PRO A 122 44.61 -24.43 -0.44
C PRO A 122 44.76 -25.92 -0.79
N GLU A 123 45.69 -26.63 -0.15
CA GLU A 123 45.99 -28.04 -0.46
C GLU A 123 45.21 -29.02 0.43
N SER A 124 44.53 -28.53 1.48
CA SER A 124 43.76 -29.41 2.36
C SER A 124 42.45 -29.92 1.74
N ASN A 125 42.24 -31.24 1.86
CA ASN A 125 40.99 -31.92 1.48
C ASN A 125 39.80 -31.57 2.40
N ALA A 126 40.01 -30.77 3.46
CA ALA A 126 38.96 -30.35 4.38
C ALA A 126 37.87 -29.49 3.70
N SER A 127 38.18 -28.88 2.55
CA SER A 127 37.23 -28.04 1.80
C SER A 127 36.21 -28.84 0.96
N LEU A 128 36.52 -30.08 0.59
CA LEU A 128 35.66 -30.95 -0.23
C LEU A 128 34.34 -31.34 0.46
N PRO A 129 34.32 -31.88 1.71
CA PRO A 129 33.08 -32.29 2.35
C PRO A 129 32.14 -31.10 2.61
N LEU A 130 32.67 -29.92 2.96
CA LEU A 130 31.85 -28.72 3.18
C LEU A 130 31.15 -28.26 1.90
N ARG A 131 31.77 -28.41 0.72
CA ARG A 131 31.15 -28.06 -0.57
C ARG A 131 30.02 -29.02 -0.93
N TRP A 132 30.24 -30.33 -0.76
CA TRP A 132 29.19 -31.33 -1.00
C TRP A 132 28.01 -31.13 -0.05
N LEU A 133 28.29 -30.88 1.23
CA LEU A 133 27.26 -30.62 2.23
C LEU A 133 26.48 -29.34 1.93
N GLY A 134 27.17 -28.29 1.48
CA GLY A 134 26.56 -27.04 1.01
C GLY A 134 25.65 -27.25 -0.20
N GLY A 135 26.13 -27.98 -1.23
CA GLY A 135 25.33 -28.31 -2.41
C GLY A 135 24.10 -29.16 -2.08
N PHE A 136 24.26 -30.17 -1.21
CA PHE A 136 23.14 -30.98 -0.72
C PHE A 136 22.13 -30.14 0.07
N ALA A 137 22.60 -29.24 0.93
CA ALA A 137 21.75 -28.34 1.69
C ALA A 137 20.94 -27.39 0.78
N VAL A 138 21.53 -26.89 -0.31
CA VAL A 138 20.81 -26.10 -1.32
C VAL A 138 19.70 -26.92 -1.99
N GLY A 139 20.02 -28.14 -2.44
CA GLY A 139 19.03 -29.03 -3.06
C GLY A 139 17.87 -29.37 -2.11
N ALA A 140 18.20 -29.76 -0.88
CA ALA A 140 17.22 -30.06 0.17
C ALA A 140 16.36 -28.82 0.51
N ALA A 141 16.97 -27.64 0.61
CA ALA A 141 16.27 -26.37 0.82
C ALA A 141 15.30 -26.06 -0.31
N GLY A 142 15.71 -26.22 -1.57
CA GLY A 142 14.86 -25.99 -2.74
C GLY A 142 13.63 -26.90 -2.76
N ILE A 143 13.84 -28.20 -2.49
CA ILE A 143 12.74 -29.18 -2.40
C ILE A 143 11.80 -28.84 -1.25
N TYR A 144 12.35 -28.51 -0.09
CA TYR A 144 11.58 -28.13 1.10
C TYR A 144 10.71 -26.89 0.87
N LEU A 145 11.29 -25.82 0.34
CA LEU A 145 10.60 -24.55 0.09
C LEU A 145 9.53 -24.71 -0.98
N SER A 146 9.82 -25.46 -2.05
CA SER A 146 8.84 -25.79 -3.10
C SER A 146 7.66 -26.57 -2.54
N TRP A 147 7.93 -27.56 -1.69
CA TRP A 147 6.89 -28.35 -1.02
C TRP A 147 6.05 -27.52 -0.03
N ALA A 148 6.66 -26.59 0.70
CA ALA A 148 5.95 -25.70 1.60
C ALA A 148 5.03 -24.74 0.81
N TRP A 149 5.48 -24.24 -0.34
CA TRP A 149 4.66 -23.40 -1.22
C TRP A 149 3.46 -24.18 -1.79
N MET A 150 3.68 -25.40 -2.28
CA MET A 150 2.61 -26.26 -2.82
C MET A 150 1.51 -26.61 -1.82
N ARG A 151 1.78 -26.55 -0.51
CA ARG A 151 0.78 -26.79 0.54
C ARG A 151 -0.09 -25.58 0.88
N GLY A 152 0.16 -24.43 0.25
CA GLY A 152 -0.62 -23.21 0.41
C GLY A 152 0.16 -22.01 0.99
N GLY A 153 1.45 -22.18 1.30
CA GLY A 153 2.35 -21.07 1.64
C GLY A 153 1.99 -20.30 2.92
N ARG A 154 1.35 -20.95 3.91
CA ARG A 154 1.07 -20.32 5.22
C ARG A 154 2.28 -20.49 6.15
N LEU A 155 2.39 -19.63 7.15
CA LEU A 155 3.48 -19.71 8.16
C LEU A 155 3.62 -21.12 8.78
N ARG A 156 2.49 -21.81 9.01
CA ARG A 156 2.49 -23.18 9.55
C ARG A 156 3.12 -24.20 8.60
N ASP A 157 2.99 -24.00 7.30
CA ASP A 157 3.54 -24.92 6.29
C ASP A 157 5.06 -24.80 6.20
N TYR A 158 5.61 -23.61 6.43
CA TYR A 158 7.05 -23.32 6.54
C TYR A 158 7.67 -23.65 7.88
N LEU A 159 6.88 -23.86 8.93
CA LEU A 159 7.38 -24.31 10.24
C LEU A 159 7.34 -25.83 10.37
N TRP A 160 6.44 -26.50 9.62
CA TRP A 160 6.25 -27.94 9.72
C TRP A 160 6.41 -28.64 8.36
N PRO A 161 7.50 -29.39 8.13
CA PRO A 161 7.80 -30.02 6.83
C PRO A 161 6.81 -31.11 6.39
N ALA A 162 6.01 -31.68 7.29
CA ALA A 162 5.07 -32.79 7.01
C ALA A 162 5.66 -33.88 6.09
N PRO A 163 6.78 -34.52 6.45
CA PRO A 163 7.57 -35.37 5.55
C PRO A 163 6.78 -36.59 5.01
N ILE A 164 5.89 -37.18 5.82
CA ILE A 164 5.08 -38.35 5.40
C ILE A 164 4.11 -37.99 4.27
N ARG A 165 3.59 -36.76 4.24
CA ARG A 165 2.68 -36.30 3.17
C ARG A 165 3.45 -36.02 1.88
N PHE A 166 4.70 -35.58 1.97
CA PHE A 166 5.57 -35.35 0.80
C PHE A 166 5.74 -36.64 0.00
N LEU A 167 6.25 -37.71 0.62
CA LEU A 167 6.50 -38.98 -0.08
C LEU A 167 5.23 -39.58 -0.72
N LYS A 168 4.07 -39.44 -0.07
CA LYS A 168 2.80 -40.00 -0.57
C LYS A 168 2.16 -39.21 -1.72
N THR A 169 2.48 -37.92 -1.82
CA THR A 169 1.71 -36.96 -2.63
C THR A 169 2.55 -36.37 -3.77
N TYR A 170 3.88 -36.32 -3.62
CA TYR A 170 4.79 -35.77 -4.64
C TYR A 170 4.67 -36.48 -6.00
N TRP A 171 4.48 -37.80 -5.99
CA TRP A 171 4.34 -38.62 -7.20
C TRP A 171 2.93 -38.61 -7.81
N ARG A 172 1.96 -37.90 -7.22
CA ARG A 172 0.58 -37.86 -7.73
C ARG A 172 0.42 -36.72 -8.74
N PRO A 173 -0.04 -36.99 -9.98
CA PRO A 173 -0.29 -35.95 -10.98
C PRO A 173 -1.30 -34.89 -10.51
N SER A 174 -2.27 -35.30 -9.68
CA SER A 174 -3.30 -34.42 -9.11
C SER A 174 -2.72 -33.25 -8.31
N THR A 175 -1.58 -33.43 -7.67
CA THR A 175 -0.95 -32.39 -6.83
C THR A 175 -0.29 -31.32 -7.67
N TRP A 176 0.31 -31.69 -8.78
CA TRP A 176 0.89 -30.75 -9.74
C TRP A 176 -0.18 -29.96 -10.48
N LEU A 177 -1.29 -30.61 -10.85
CA LEU A 177 -2.46 -29.95 -11.42
C LEU A 177 -3.07 -28.94 -10.43
N ALA A 178 -3.31 -29.35 -9.18
CA ALA A 178 -3.82 -28.45 -8.15
C ALA A 178 -2.88 -27.26 -7.88
N ALA A 179 -1.57 -27.47 -7.85
CA ALA A 179 -0.61 -26.38 -7.67
C ALA A 179 -0.63 -25.39 -8.84
N ARG A 180 -0.79 -25.88 -10.08
CA ARG A 180 -0.97 -25.03 -11.27
C ARG A 180 -2.27 -24.23 -11.19
N ASP A 181 -3.37 -24.88 -10.84
CA ASP A 181 -4.68 -24.23 -10.73
C ASP A 181 -4.70 -23.18 -9.61
N ASP A 182 -4.00 -23.45 -8.50
CA ASP A 182 -3.76 -22.49 -7.43
C ASP A 182 -2.94 -21.29 -7.92
N LEU A 183 -1.85 -21.50 -8.67
CA LEU A 183 -1.07 -20.40 -9.25
C LEU A 183 -1.89 -19.58 -10.26
N TRP A 184 -2.70 -20.24 -11.08
CA TRP A 184 -3.55 -19.57 -12.05
C TRP A 184 -4.67 -18.78 -11.38
N SER A 185 -5.32 -19.36 -10.36
CA SER A 185 -6.34 -18.66 -9.57
C SER A 185 -5.76 -17.48 -8.82
N LEU A 186 -4.51 -17.56 -8.32
CA LEU A 186 -3.80 -16.43 -7.75
C LEU A 186 -3.60 -15.32 -8.80
N LEU A 187 -3.07 -15.65 -9.98
CA LEU A 187 -2.89 -14.68 -11.08
C LEU A 187 -4.20 -14.00 -11.49
N VAL A 188 -5.28 -14.76 -11.63
CA VAL A 188 -6.61 -14.23 -11.96
C VAL A 188 -7.16 -13.36 -10.83
N SER A 189 -6.97 -13.76 -9.57
CA SER A 189 -7.45 -13.01 -8.39
C SER A 189 -6.78 -11.65 -8.21
N LEU A 190 -5.59 -11.45 -8.80
CA LEU A 190 -4.87 -10.18 -8.71
C LEU A 190 -5.55 -9.07 -9.53
N GLU A 191 -6.40 -9.41 -10.52
CA GLU A 191 -7.09 -8.44 -11.38
C GLU A 191 -6.14 -7.36 -11.96
N VAL A 192 -4.90 -7.75 -12.25
CA VAL A 192 -3.80 -6.84 -12.63
C VAL A 192 -4.20 -5.87 -13.76
N PRO A 193 -4.86 -6.32 -14.86
CA PRO A 193 -5.26 -5.41 -15.93
C PRO A 193 -6.25 -4.33 -15.48
N ARG A 194 -7.19 -4.69 -14.59
CA ARG A 194 -8.18 -3.75 -14.05
C ARG A 194 -7.50 -2.67 -13.21
N LEU A 195 -6.57 -3.07 -12.34
CA LEU A 195 -5.82 -2.16 -11.49
C LEU A 195 -4.89 -1.25 -12.31
N PHE A 196 -4.20 -1.81 -13.31
CA PHE A 196 -3.40 -1.02 -14.25
C PHE A 196 -4.23 0.07 -14.91
N TRP A 197 -5.38 -0.28 -15.50
CA TRP A 197 -6.26 0.68 -16.17
C TRP A 197 -6.93 1.67 -15.23
N LEU A 198 -7.21 1.27 -13.98
CA LEU A 198 -7.67 2.21 -12.95
C LEU A 198 -6.58 3.23 -12.61
N GLY A 199 -5.34 2.76 -12.46
CA GLY A 199 -4.18 3.59 -12.18
C GLY A 199 -3.88 4.59 -13.29
N VAL A 200 -3.80 4.13 -14.53
CA VAL A 200 -3.56 5.00 -15.70
C VAL A 200 -4.63 6.08 -15.81
N ARG A 201 -5.93 5.71 -15.72
CA ARG A 201 -7.04 6.67 -15.79
C ARG A 201 -7.00 7.69 -14.66
N GLY A 202 -6.71 7.24 -13.44
CA GLY A 202 -6.53 8.14 -12.28
C GLY A 202 -5.33 9.07 -12.46
N ALA A 203 -4.22 8.58 -13.01
CA ALA A 203 -3.03 9.39 -13.26
C ALA A 203 -3.27 10.44 -14.35
N VAL A 204 -3.89 10.06 -15.47
CA VAL A 204 -4.23 10.97 -16.57
C VAL A 204 -5.17 12.07 -16.08
N GLY A 205 -6.25 11.73 -15.38
CA GLY A 205 -7.16 12.76 -14.90
C GLY A 205 -6.50 13.71 -13.90
N THR A 206 -5.55 13.23 -13.09
CA THR A 206 -4.76 14.07 -12.19
C THR A 206 -3.80 14.96 -12.96
N LEU A 207 -3.14 14.44 -13.99
CA LEU A 207 -2.21 15.19 -14.83
C LEU A 207 -2.91 16.39 -15.48
N VAL A 208 -4.15 16.21 -15.97
CA VAL A 208 -4.96 17.30 -16.56
C VAL A 208 -5.16 18.47 -15.58
N TRP A 209 -5.30 18.20 -14.28
CA TRP A 209 -5.43 19.26 -13.28
C TRP A 209 -4.11 19.95 -12.93
N ILE A 210 -3.01 19.19 -12.87
CA ILE A 210 -1.70 19.68 -12.42
C ILE A 210 -0.92 20.37 -13.55
N ILE A 211 -1.13 19.96 -14.80
CA ILE A 211 -0.33 20.41 -15.95
C ILE A 211 -0.35 21.94 -16.14
N VAL A 212 -1.53 22.56 -16.00
CA VAL A 212 -1.69 24.01 -16.17
C VAL A 212 -0.90 24.79 -15.13
N PRO A 213 -1.13 24.62 -13.80
CA PRO A 213 -0.37 25.37 -12.81
C PRO A 213 1.12 24.97 -12.76
N ALA A 214 1.47 23.73 -13.08
CA ALA A 214 2.87 23.30 -13.11
C ALA A 214 3.65 23.99 -14.24
N ILE A 215 3.12 24.03 -15.46
CA ILE A 215 3.78 24.73 -16.59
C ILE A 215 3.94 26.21 -16.28
N LEU A 216 2.89 26.85 -15.75
CA LEU A 216 2.95 28.28 -15.39
C LEU A 216 4.03 28.56 -14.34
N LEU A 217 4.19 27.70 -13.33
CA LEU A 217 5.26 27.82 -12.33
C LEU A 217 6.65 27.65 -12.95
N ILE A 218 6.82 26.75 -13.91
CA ILE A 218 8.10 26.52 -14.59
C ILE A 218 8.46 27.73 -15.46
N VAL A 219 7.51 28.25 -16.23
CA VAL A 219 7.71 29.43 -17.09
C VAL A 219 8.04 30.65 -16.23
N ALA A 220 7.25 30.90 -15.17
CA ALA A 220 7.47 32.04 -14.27
C ALA A 220 8.85 32.00 -13.60
N ASN A 221 9.35 30.81 -13.21
CA ASN A 221 10.68 30.68 -12.61
C ASN A 221 11.82 30.79 -13.63
N ARG A 222 11.59 30.44 -14.91
CA ARG A 222 12.62 30.55 -15.97
C ARG A 222 12.79 31.99 -16.47
N GLU A 223 11.69 32.74 -16.61
CA GLU A 223 11.68 34.09 -17.18
C GLU A 223 11.90 35.20 -16.14
N GLY A 224 12.55 34.89 -15.01
CA GLY A 224 12.60 35.69 -13.76
C GLY A 224 13.20 37.11 -13.79
N LYS A 225 13.11 37.84 -14.91
CA LYS A 225 13.62 39.21 -15.10
C LYS A 225 12.52 40.28 -15.19
N GLY A 226 11.24 39.96 -14.92
CA GLY A 226 10.14 40.94 -14.97
C GLY A 226 9.17 40.86 -13.79
N GLY A 227 8.65 42.00 -13.32
CA GLY A 227 7.64 42.05 -12.25
C GLY A 227 6.34 41.28 -12.59
N SER A 228 6.03 41.13 -13.87
CA SER A 228 4.94 40.27 -14.38
C SER A 228 5.19 38.77 -14.11
N ALA A 229 6.44 38.31 -14.15
CA ALA A 229 6.79 36.92 -13.87
C ALA A 229 6.54 36.55 -12.39
N GLY A 230 6.79 37.49 -11.47
CA GLY A 230 6.49 37.31 -10.04
C GLY A 230 4.98 37.16 -9.77
N VAL A 231 4.16 38.00 -10.39
CA VAL A 231 2.69 37.92 -10.28
C VAL A 231 2.16 36.62 -10.90
N LEU A 232 2.68 36.23 -12.07
CA LEU A 232 2.31 34.98 -12.73
C LEU A 232 2.66 33.76 -11.86
N GLY A 233 3.86 33.76 -11.26
CA GLY A 233 4.30 32.71 -10.35
C GLY A 233 3.41 32.60 -9.10
N ALA A 234 3.05 33.74 -8.49
CA ALA A 234 2.15 33.77 -7.34
C ALA A 234 0.74 33.24 -7.69
N LEU A 235 0.18 33.65 -8.84
CA LEU A 235 -1.11 33.15 -9.31
C LEU A 235 -1.06 31.65 -9.60
N ALA A 236 0.01 31.17 -10.23
CA ALA A 236 0.20 29.75 -10.52
C ALA A 236 0.37 28.91 -9.24
N PHE A 237 1.05 29.45 -8.22
CA PHE A 237 1.19 28.85 -6.91
C PHE A 237 -0.19 28.73 -6.21
N VAL A 238 -0.98 29.81 -6.20
CA VAL A 238 -2.34 29.77 -5.65
C VAL A 238 -3.22 28.78 -6.42
N ALA A 239 -3.13 28.76 -7.75
CA ALA A 239 -3.86 27.81 -8.58
C ALA A 239 -3.46 26.35 -8.25
N MET A 240 -2.16 26.08 -8.06
CA MET A 240 -1.68 24.77 -7.63
C MET A 240 -2.24 24.38 -6.26
N GLY A 241 -2.27 25.31 -5.30
CA GLY A 241 -2.87 25.08 -3.98
C GLY A 241 -4.35 24.72 -4.08
N ILE A 242 -5.11 25.41 -4.93
CA ILE A 242 -6.51 25.08 -5.20
C ILE A 242 -6.62 23.67 -5.80
N VAL A 243 -5.79 23.32 -6.78
CA VAL A 243 -5.78 21.98 -7.39
C VAL A 243 -5.51 20.89 -6.35
N LEU A 244 -4.50 21.08 -5.50
CA LEU A 244 -4.14 20.16 -4.42
C LEU A 244 -5.29 19.96 -3.41
N MET A 245 -6.11 20.99 -3.15
CA MET A 245 -7.29 20.84 -2.30
C MET A 245 -8.36 19.92 -2.88
N TYR A 246 -8.51 19.87 -4.20
CA TYR A 246 -9.61 19.14 -4.86
C TYR A 246 -9.19 17.76 -5.36
N VAL A 247 -8.01 17.62 -5.96
CA VAL A 247 -7.62 16.41 -6.68
C VAL A 247 -7.65 15.14 -5.83
N PRO A 248 -7.13 15.10 -4.59
CA PRO A 248 -7.20 13.88 -3.78
C PRO A 248 -8.65 13.42 -3.54
N LEU A 249 -9.55 14.36 -3.26
CA LEU A 249 -10.97 14.05 -3.09
C LEU A 249 -11.61 13.57 -4.39
N LEU A 250 -11.26 14.19 -5.52
CA LEU A 250 -11.71 13.77 -6.86
C LEU A 250 -11.22 12.36 -7.19
N GLN A 251 -9.96 12.02 -6.87
CA GLN A 251 -9.38 10.68 -7.05
C GLN A 251 -10.13 9.61 -6.22
N SER A 252 -10.49 9.94 -4.98
CA SER A 252 -11.28 9.03 -4.13
C SER A 252 -12.66 8.74 -4.72
N ARG A 253 -13.36 9.77 -5.21
CA ARG A 253 -14.67 9.60 -5.87
C ARG A 253 -14.57 8.87 -7.21
N PHE A 254 -13.53 9.17 -7.99
CA PHE A 254 -13.23 8.44 -9.21
C PHE A 254 -13.06 6.95 -8.92
N ALA A 255 -12.32 6.59 -7.87
CA ALA A 255 -12.15 5.19 -7.47
C ALA A 255 -13.44 4.55 -6.93
N GLU A 256 -14.29 5.32 -6.25
CA GLU A 256 -15.60 4.85 -5.78
C GLU A 256 -16.51 4.47 -6.97
N LYS A 257 -16.62 5.35 -7.97
CA LYS A 257 -17.57 5.23 -9.10
C LYS A 257 -16.98 4.59 -10.36
N ASN A 258 -15.67 4.45 -10.45
CA ASN A 258 -14.92 3.96 -11.62
C ASN A 258 -15.22 4.72 -12.93
N ARG A 259 -15.53 6.02 -12.84
CA ARG A 259 -15.90 6.89 -13.97
C ARG A 259 -14.99 8.11 -14.04
N LEU A 260 -14.27 8.27 -15.15
CA LEU A 260 -13.34 9.38 -15.37
C LEU A 260 -13.98 10.76 -15.24
N THR A 261 -15.26 10.90 -15.62
CA THR A 261 -16.02 12.16 -15.50
C THR A 261 -16.09 12.66 -14.05
N GLU A 262 -16.05 11.77 -13.06
CA GLU A 262 -16.06 12.15 -11.65
C GLU A 262 -14.77 12.85 -11.20
N MET A 263 -13.67 12.72 -11.96
CA MET A 263 -12.45 13.50 -11.72
C MET A 263 -12.62 14.98 -12.04
N PHE A 264 -13.70 15.37 -12.73
CA PHE A 264 -14.01 16.77 -13.05
C PHE A 264 -15.23 17.30 -12.30
N ASN A 265 -15.86 16.47 -11.46
CA ASN A 265 -17.09 16.83 -10.74
C ASN A 265 -16.80 17.55 -9.42
N VAL A 266 -16.32 18.80 -9.53
CA VAL A 266 -15.99 19.66 -8.38
C VAL A 266 -17.22 19.92 -7.51
N ALA A 267 -18.41 20.06 -8.11
CA ALA A 267 -19.65 20.29 -7.38
C ALA A 267 -19.96 19.14 -6.41
N ALA A 268 -19.78 17.90 -6.85
CA ALA A 268 -19.98 16.73 -6.01
C ALA A 268 -18.97 16.68 -4.85
N VAL A 269 -17.69 17.00 -5.10
CA VAL A 269 -16.67 17.09 -4.03
C VAL A 269 -17.02 18.17 -3.01
N ARG A 270 -17.47 19.35 -3.46
CA ARG A 270 -17.93 20.41 -2.54
C ARG A 270 -19.10 19.95 -1.67
N ARG A 271 -20.07 19.22 -2.23
CA ARG A 271 -21.18 18.63 -1.45
C ARG A 271 -20.69 17.58 -0.44
N SER A 272 -19.74 16.72 -0.84
CA SER A 272 -19.12 15.73 0.05
C SER A 272 -18.36 16.40 1.20
N TYR A 273 -17.56 17.43 0.90
CA TYR A 273 -16.86 18.23 1.91
C TYR A 273 -17.84 18.90 2.89
N ARG A 274 -18.96 19.45 2.39
CA ARG A 274 -20.00 20.05 3.25
C ARG A 274 -20.65 19.07 4.23
N ARG A 275 -20.70 17.77 3.90
CA ARG A 275 -21.30 16.72 4.76
C ARG A 275 -20.36 16.21 5.85
N ALA A 276 -19.06 16.14 5.57
CA ALA A 276 -18.07 15.65 6.52
C ALA A 276 -16.74 16.45 6.45
N PRO A 277 -16.75 17.75 6.82
CA PRO A 277 -15.60 18.62 6.60
C PRO A 277 -14.36 18.17 7.39
N TRP A 278 -14.52 17.82 8.67
CA TRP A 278 -13.42 17.34 9.51
C TRP A 278 -12.79 16.04 9.04
N ALA A 279 -13.59 15.12 8.49
CA ALA A 279 -13.06 13.85 7.99
C ALA A 279 -12.16 14.08 6.78
N HIS A 280 -12.57 14.97 5.88
CA HIS A 280 -11.80 15.33 4.70
C HIS A 280 -10.57 16.18 5.03
N THR A 281 -10.69 17.13 5.95
CA THR A 281 -9.53 17.91 6.42
C THR A 281 -8.51 17.02 7.14
N PHE A 282 -8.96 16.06 7.95
CA PHE A 282 -8.06 15.09 8.59
C PHE A 282 -7.39 14.16 7.57
N ALA A 283 -8.15 13.68 6.57
CA ALA A 283 -7.58 12.89 5.49
C ALA A 283 -6.53 13.68 4.68
N ALA A 284 -6.79 14.96 4.41
CA ALA A 284 -5.83 15.85 3.77
C ALA A 284 -4.59 16.09 4.63
N LEU A 285 -4.76 16.33 5.94
CA LEU A 285 -3.65 16.47 6.88
C LEU A 285 -2.74 15.23 6.85
N LEU A 286 -3.34 14.04 6.92
CA LEU A 286 -2.58 12.80 6.89
C LEU A 286 -1.91 12.58 5.52
N LEU A 287 -2.62 12.86 4.43
CA LEU A 287 -2.09 12.72 3.07
C LEU A 287 -0.88 13.63 2.81
N PHE A 288 -1.02 14.92 3.09
CA PHE A 288 0.05 15.88 2.86
C PHE A 288 1.16 15.75 3.90
N GLY A 289 0.83 15.47 5.16
CA GLY A 289 1.80 15.23 6.23
C GLY A 289 2.68 14.01 5.96
N LEU A 290 2.09 12.89 5.54
CA LEU A 290 2.84 11.67 5.19
C LEU A 290 3.59 11.79 3.86
N ALA A 291 3.24 12.77 3.02
CA ALA A 291 3.99 13.04 1.79
C ALA A 291 5.28 13.83 2.06
N ILE A 292 5.37 14.64 3.13
CA ILE A 292 6.56 15.48 3.43
C ILE A 292 7.85 14.64 3.55
N PRO A 293 7.91 13.52 4.31
CA PRO A 293 9.11 12.69 4.41
C PRO A 293 9.61 12.17 3.05
N LEU A 294 8.71 11.98 2.08
CA LEU A 294 9.06 11.52 0.73
C LEU A 294 9.85 12.58 -0.05
N TYR A 295 9.61 13.87 0.21
CA TYR A 295 10.39 14.95 -0.39
C TYR A 295 11.79 15.04 0.22
N LEU A 296 11.95 14.74 1.51
CA LEU A 296 13.28 14.73 2.15
C LEU A 296 14.18 13.63 1.55
N LEU A 297 13.62 12.45 1.32
CA LEU A 297 14.32 11.32 0.68
C LEU A 297 14.77 11.62 -0.76
N LYS A 298 14.17 12.62 -1.41
CA LYS A 298 14.52 13.03 -2.77
C LYS A 298 15.76 13.95 -2.82
N ILE A 299 16.07 14.64 -1.73
CA ILE A 299 17.16 15.63 -1.69
C ILE A 299 18.53 14.96 -1.81
N GLU A 300 18.65 13.70 -1.40
CA GLU A 300 19.91 12.96 -1.41
C GLU A 300 20.04 12.09 -2.67
N THR A 301 21.19 12.12 -3.32
CA THR A 301 21.50 11.21 -4.43
C THR A 301 21.71 9.81 -3.88
N LEU A 302 20.65 8.99 -3.84
CA LEU A 302 20.75 7.62 -3.33
C LEU A 302 21.66 6.78 -4.27
N PRO A 303 22.58 5.97 -3.71
CA PRO A 303 23.37 5.02 -4.50
C PRO A 303 22.44 4.03 -5.21
N ARG A 304 22.91 3.45 -6.32
CA ARG A 304 22.10 2.59 -7.21
C ARG A 304 21.41 1.44 -6.45
N GLU A 305 22.04 0.94 -5.40
CA GLU A 305 21.53 -0.13 -4.53
C GLU A 305 20.34 0.29 -3.67
N ALA A 306 20.14 1.59 -3.42
CA ALA A 306 19.09 2.12 -2.53
C ALA A 306 17.91 2.72 -3.31
N THR A 307 17.88 2.62 -4.64
CA THR A 307 16.81 3.15 -5.50
C THR A 307 15.41 2.57 -5.22
N TRP A 308 15.32 1.43 -4.56
CA TRP A 308 14.06 0.82 -4.11
C TRP A 308 13.47 1.46 -2.84
N LEU A 309 14.29 2.16 -2.04
CA LEU A 309 13.91 2.71 -0.74
C LEU A 309 12.81 3.79 -0.85
N PRO A 310 12.88 4.77 -1.80
CA PRO A 310 11.81 5.73 -1.99
C PRO A 310 10.48 5.08 -2.40
N CYS A 311 10.52 4.00 -3.19
CA CYS A 311 9.32 3.24 -3.56
C CYS A 311 8.67 2.57 -2.35
N LEU A 312 9.48 1.98 -1.47
CA LEU A 312 8.98 1.36 -0.23
C LEU A 312 8.37 2.39 0.71
N MET A 313 9.06 3.52 0.94
CA MET A 313 8.57 4.60 1.78
C MET A 313 7.31 5.24 1.19
N PHE A 314 7.26 5.45 -0.13
CA PHE A 314 6.07 5.92 -0.81
C PHE A 314 4.87 5.01 -0.51
N VAL A 315 5.02 3.70 -0.69
CA VAL A 315 3.90 2.77 -0.43
C VAL A 315 3.51 2.75 1.05
N ALA A 316 4.49 2.65 1.95
CA ALA A 316 4.26 2.56 3.38
C ALA A 316 3.53 3.81 3.93
N LEU A 317 3.81 4.99 3.39
CA LEU A 317 3.24 6.26 3.81
C LEU A 317 1.94 6.62 3.06
N MET A 318 1.89 6.37 1.75
CA MET A 318 0.73 6.77 0.92
C MET A 318 -0.43 5.80 0.99
N LEU A 319 -0.18 4.50 1.20
CA LEU A 319 -1.25 3.52 1.37
C LEU A 319 -2.18 3.86 2.57
N PRO A 320 -1.68 4.15 3.79
CA PRO A 320 -2.55 4.54 4.90
C PRO A 320 -3.18 5.94 4.68
N ALA A 321 -2.50 6.87 4.02
CA ALA A 321 -3.12 8.14 3.67
C ALA A 321 -4.34 7.95 2.76
N ARG A 322 -4.23 7.11 1.73
CA ARG A 322 -5.30 6.79 0.79
C ARG A 322 -6.45 6.03 1.44
N THR A 323 -6.17 5.16 2.42
CA THR A 323 -7.25 4.46 3.15
C THR A 323 -8.08 5.43 3.98
N VAL A 324 -7.45 6.41 4.65
CA VAL A 324 -8.16 7.44 5.42
C VAL A 324 -8.99 8.36 4.50
N LEU A 325 -8.50 8.65 3.30
CA LEU A 325 -9.24 9.40 2.30
C LEU A 325 -10.51 8.68 1.82
N GLY A 326 -10.41 7.37 1.61
CA GLY A 326 -11.57 6.51 1.31
C GLY A 326 -12.57 6.46 2.46
N LEU A 327 -12.09 6.36 3.71
CA LEU A 327 -12.93 6.41 4.91
C LEU A 327 -13.63 7.77 5.10
N ALA A 328 -12.96 8.87 4.79
CA ALA A 328 -13.54 10.21 4.82
C ALA A 328 -14.68 10.34 3.79
N THR A 329 -14.45 9.80 2.59
CA THR A 329 -15.45 9.76 1.51
C THR A 329 -16.65 8.91 1.91
N ARG A 330 -16.43 7.69 2.45
CA ARG A 330 -17.47 6.83 3.02
C ARG A 330 -18.32 7.56 4.05
N ARG A 331 -17.67 8.23 5.01
CA ARG A 331 -18.37 8.98 6.07
C ARG A 331 -19.22 10.11 5.48
N SER A 332 -18.74 10.78 4.44
CA SER A 332 -19.50 11.84 3.76
C SER A 332 -20.74 11.32 3.01
N ASN A 333 -20.68 10.08 2.50
CA ASN A 333 -21.78 9.46 1.77
C ASN A 333 -22.91 9.01 2.69
N HIS A 334 -22.61 8.61 3.92
CA HIS A 334 -23.61 8.18 4.91
C HIS A 334 -24.16 9.30 5.80
N ARG A 335 -23.65 10.52 5.70
CA ARG A 335 -24.15 11.64 6.51
C ARG A 335 -25.18 12.47 5.76
N PRO A 336 -26.32 12.80 6.40
CA PRO A 336 -27.27 13.75 5.85
C PRO A 336 -26.64 15.14 5.77
N GLU A 337 -27.27 16.05 5.03
CA GLU A 337 -26.79 17.42 4.95
C GLU A 337 -26.83 18.08 6.34
N PRO A 338 -25.71 18.60 6.86
CA PRO A 338 -25.71 19.19 8.19
C PRO A 338 -26.56 20.46 8.22
N GLN A 339 -27.48 20.51 9.18
CA GLN A 339 -28.34 21.65 9.48
C GLN A 339 -27.93 22.27 10.83
N GLY A 340 -28.09 23.59 10.97
CA GLY A 340 -27.82 24.33 12.21
C GLY A 340 -26.52 25.16 12.22
N TRP A 341 -26.45 26.10 13.18
CA TRP A 341 -25.34 27.05 13.34
C TRP A 341 -24.01 26.40 13.72
N TRP A 342 -24.04 25.40 14.62
CA TRP A 342 -22.85 24.63 15.02
C TRP A 342 -22.18 23.92 13.83
N ALA A 343 -22.96 23.38 12.90
CA ALA A 343 -22.42 22.78 11.69
C ALA A 343 -21.81 23.83 10.75
N GLY A 344 -22.33 25.07 10.77
CA GLY A 344 -21.72 26.23 10.10
C GLY A 344 -20.34 26.55 10.65
N ILE A 345 -20.20 26.69 11.98
CA ILE A 345 -18.92 26.98 12.63
C ILE A 345 -17.88 25.90 12.31
N GLN A 346 -18.26 24.62 12.46
CA GLN A 346 -17.37 23.49 12.16
C GLN A 346 -16.88 23.51 10.71
N ARG A 347 -17.74 23.89 9.75
CA ARG A 347 -17.34 24.03 8.34
C ARG A 347 -16.37 25.18 8.14
N TRP A 348 -16.61 26.34 8.76
CA TRP A 348 -15.71 27.48 8.64
C TRP A 348 -14.33 27.17 9.21
N MET A 349 -14.27 26.54 10.38
CA MET A 349 -13.00 26.11 10.98
C MET A 349 -12.25 25.13 10.07
N ALA A 350 -12.92 24.07 9.61
CA ALA A 350 -12.31 23.08 8.72
C ALA A 350 -11.88 23.68 7.37
N ARG A 351 -12.65 24.63 6.84
CA ARG A 351 -12.38 25.35 5.59
C ARG A 351 -11.22 26.33 5.72
N GLY A 352 -10.98 26.91 6.91
CA GLY A 352 -9.77 27.69 7.18
C GLY A 352 -8.53 26.80 7.34
N LEU A 353 -8.69 25.62 7.95
CA LEU A 353 -7.60 24.68 8.18
C LEU A 353 -7.10 24.01 6.89
N MET A 354 -7.97 23.71 5.93
CA MET A 354 -7.60 23.04 4.67
C MET A 354 -6.56 23.84 3.84
N PRO A 355 -6.73 25.16 3.58
CA PRO A 355 -5.69 26.03 3.03
C PRO A 355 -4.41 26.08 3.83
N ALA A 356 -4.48 26.12 5.16
CA ALA A 356 -3.28 26.12 5.98
C ALA A 356 -2.45 24.83 5.76
N ILE A 357 -3.10 23.66 5.77
CA ILE A 357 -2.45 22.37 5.52
C ILE A 357 -1.81 22.33 4.13
N VAL A 358 -2.57 22.70 3.10
CA VAL A 358 -2.06 22.69 1.71
C VAL A 358 -0.95 23.72 1.54
N GLY A 359 -1.07 24.90 2.15
CA GLY A 359 -0.05 25.95 2.12
C GLY A 359 1.26 25.51 2.76
N ILE A 360 1.20 24.84 3.91
CA ILE A 360 2.39 24.25 4.56
C ILE A 360 3.04 23.23 3.62
N TYR A 361 2.26 22.32 3.05
CA TYR A 361 2.77 21.33 2.10
C TYR A 361 3.41 22.00 0.87
N MET A 362 2.76 23.02 0.30
CA MET A 362 3.29 23.76 -0.83
C MET A 362 4.58 24.52 -0.49
N LEU A 363 4.73 25.03 0.75
CA LEU A 363 5.97 25.62 1.22
C LEU A 363 7.10 24.59 1.22
N PHE A 364 6.85 23.36 1.68
CA PHE A 364 7.82 22.27 1.60
C PHE A 364 8.18 21.90 0.16
N VAL A 365 7.20 21.83 -0.75
CA VAL A 365 7.44 21.58 -2.18
C VAL A 365 8.29 22.70 -2.80
N PHE A 366 7.96 23.95 -2.47
CA PHE A 366 8.72 25.12 -2.93
C PHE A 366 10.15 25.12 -2.39
N LEU A 367 10.35 24.80 -1.11
CA LEU A 367 11.70 24.70 -0.53
C LEU A 367 12.49 23.54 -1.15
N SER A 368 11.83 22.40 -1.36
CA SER A 368 12.41 21.21 -1.97
C SER A 368 12.94 21.49 -3.39
N GLN A 369 12.32 22.38 -4.17
CA GLN A 369 12.79 22.70 -5.52
C GLN A 369 14.21 23.31 -5.55
N TYR A 370 14.65 23.95 -4.45
CA TYR A 370 15.98 24.54 -4.33
C TYR A 370 17.02 23.57 -3.78
N LEU A 371 16.57 22.48 -3.16
CA LEU A 371 17.42 21.46 -2.56
C LEU A 371 17.58 20.22 -3.46
N ASP A 372 16.61 19.98 -4.34
CA ASP A 372 16.53 18.79 -5.19
C ASP A 372 17.34 18.92 -6.49
N VAL A 373 18.01 17.83 -6.86
CA VAL A 373 18.82 17.72 -8.09
C VAL A 373 17.96 17.89 -9.36
N HIS A 374 16.68 17.53 -9.29
CA HIS A 374 15.75 17.66 -10.44
C HIS A 374 15.04 19.03 -10.53
N GLY A 375 15.32 19.95 -9.60
CA GLY A 375 14.88 21.35 -9.63
C GLY A 375 13.39 21.55 -9.89
N LEU A 376 13.07 22.30 -10.96
CA LEU A 376 11.71 22.68 -11.35
C LEU A 376 10.81 21.50 -11.76
N GLN A 377 11.34 20.30 -12.01
CA GLN A 377 10.52 19.12 -12.35
C GLN A 377 9.73 18.58 -11.15
N THR A 378 10.05 19.03 -9.93
CA THR A 378 9.32 18.67 -8.70
C THR A 378 7.84 19.07 -8.73
N TRP A 379 7.48 20.08 -9.54
CA TRP A 379 6.09 20.50 -9.72
C TRP A 379 5.23 19.49 -10.48
N PHE A 380 5.83 18.69 -11.37
CA PHE A 380 5.15 17.57 -12.05
C PHE A 380 5.18 16.29 -11.21
N HIS A 381 6.29 16.04 -10.52
CA HIS A 381 6.48 14.84 -9.71
C HIS A 381 5.90 15.00 -8.29
N GLN A 382 4.58 15.16 -8.20
CA GLN A 382 3.88 15.27 -6.92
C GLN A 382 3.62 13.90 -6.31
N HIS A 383 4.47 13.47 -5.39
CA HIS A 383 4.34 12.19 -4.66
C HIS A 383 3.05 12.07 -3.84
N ALA A 384 2.41 13.19 -3.49
CA ALA A 384 1.12 13.15 -2.81
C ALA A 384 -0.02 12.63 -3.72
N ILE A 385 0.12 12.77 -5.04
CA ILE A 385 -0.99 12.58 -5.98
C ILE A 385 -0.65 11.62 -7.12
N LEU A 386 0.61 11.58 -7.57
CA LEU A 386 1.15 10.72 -8.62
C LEU A 386 2.18 9.73 -8.07
N VAL A 387 2.51 8.73 -8.89
CA VAL A 387 3.46 7.66 -8.55
C VAL A 387 4.89 8.23 -8.54
N PRO A 388 5.80 7.75 -7.66
CA PRO A 388 7.22 8.06 -7.78
C PRO A 388 7.68 7.60 -9.16
N VAL A 389 8.22 8.52 -9.95
CA VAL A 389 8.89 8.13 -11.20
C VAL A 389 10.16 7.41 -10.79
N PRO A 390 10.41 6.17 -11.26
CA PRO A 390 11.63 5.46 -10.95
C PRO A 390 12.80 6.32 -11.43
N PHE A 391 13.68 6.65 -10.49
CA PHE A 391 14.90 7.40 -10.71
C PHE A 391 15.80 6.59 -11.65
N THR A 392 15.58 6.71 -12.95
CA THR A 392 16.59 6.33 -13.93
C THR A 392 17.69 7.36 -13.78
N GLY A 393 18.68 7.02 -12.94
CA GLY A 393 19.98 7.68 -12.99
C GLY A 393 20.46 7.57 -14.43
N THR A 394 20.60 8.72 -15.07
CA THR A 394 21.46 8.85 -16.26
C THR A 394 22.89 8.55 -15.87
#